data_AF-A0A3E2YGS5-F1
#
_entry.id   AF-A0A3E2YGS5-F1
#
_cell.length_a   1.000
_cell.length_b   1.000
_cell.length_c   1.000
_cell.angle_alpha   90.00
_cell.angle_beta   90.00
_cell.angle_gamma   90.00
#
_symmetry.space_group_name_H-M   'P 1'
#
loop_
_entity.id
_entity.type
_entity.pdbx_description
1 polymer ?
#
loop_
_entity_poly.entity_id
_entity_poly.type
_entity_poly.pdbx_seq_one_letter_code
_entity_poly.pdbx_strand_id
1 'polypeptide(L)'
;MRWFLDGTRVRQLAVDNAISVPNVYRCLHEGIDVLAGLKPSLHAALLAAKIAGHPHVNIDGTLIYTDRCAAPGPTPGVDLWWSGKHHHHGGNIQVVSSPDGWPLWTSDVRPGREHDTTCARAHPQILPDLTAWTGDGLHALADLGYEGEATIVTVPIKKTKGVELTDAQKQLNWLQAHARARAEQANALLKMTFKALRRVSLDPSQIGKIAAAALVLLHVDQSRTT
;
A
#
# COMPACT_ATOMS: atom_id res chain seq x y z
N MET A 1 -10.08 10.44 -15.07
CA MET A 1 -9.25 9.23 -15.32
C MET A 1 -7.85 9.52 -15.87
N ARG A 2 -7.65 10.36 -16.91
CA ARG A 2 -6.31 10.62 -17.50
C ARG A 2 -5.22 11.09 -16.53
N TRP A 3 -5.59 11.74 -15.43
CA TRP A 3 -4.63 12.05 -14.36
C TRP A 3 -4.12 10.77 -13.67
N PHE A 4 -5.00 9.86 -13.26
CA PHE A 4 -4.64 8.61 -12.61
C PHE A 4 -3.79 7.70 -13.50
N LEU A 5 -4.25 7.46 -14.73
CA LEU A 5 -3.61 6.53 -15.66
C LEU A 5 -2.27 7.06 -16.16
N ASP A 6 -2.20 8.35 -16.53
CA ASP A 6 -1.03 8.90 -17.22
C ASP A 6 -0.17 9.86 -16.40
N GLY A 7 -0.61 10.27 -15.21
CA GLY A 7 0.02 11.38 -14.49
C GLY A 7 -0.07 12.70 -15.29
N THR A 8 -1.11 12.86 -16.10
CA THR A 8 -1.26 14.03 -16.99
C THR A 8 -1.18 15.33 -16.18
N ARG A 9 -0.33 16.27 -16.61
CA ARG A 9 -0.16 17.56 -15.93
C ARG A 9 -1.49 18.31 -15.85
N VAL A 10 -1.79 18.90 -14.70
CA VAL A 10 -3.04 19.66 -14.47
C VAL A 10 -3.26 20.76 -15.52
N ARG A 11 -2.20 21.45 -15.95
CA ARG A 11 -2.29 22.46 -17.02
C ARG A 11 -2.72 21.86 -18.37
N GLN A 12 -2.28 20.66 -18.70
CA GLN A 12 -2.70 19.98 -19.93
C GLN A 12 -4.17 19.58 -19.84
N LEU A 13 -4.62 19.07 -18.67
CA LEU A 13 -6.02 18.76 -18.44
C LEU A 13 -6.92 20.00 -18.56
N ALA A 14 -6.45 21.17 -18.12
CA ALA A 14 -7.17 22.42 -18.25
C ALA A 14 -7.42 22.78 -19.73
N VAL A 15 -6.37 22.70 -20.56
CA VAL A 15 -6.45 22.94 -22.00
C VAL A 15 -7.37 21.92 -22.66
N ASP A 16 -7.15 20.63 -22.42
CA ASP A 16 -7.88 19.53 -23.07
C ASP A 16 -9.38 19.53 -22.75
N ASN A 17 -9.78 20.07 -21.59
CA ASN A 17 -11.17 20.10 -21.13
C ASN A 17 -11.79 21.52 -21.21
N ALA A 18 -11.07 22.50 -21.77
CA ALA A 18 -11.52 23.89 -21.87
C ALA A 18 -12.01 24.51 -20.54
N ILE A 19 -11.36 24.17 -19.43
CA ILE A 19 -11.67 24.70 -18.09
C ILE A 19 -10.44 25.33 -17.44
N SER A 20 -10.67 26.20 -16.46
CA SER A 20 -9.58 26.85 -15.73
C SER A 20 -8.77 25.85 -14.90
N VAL A 21 -7.48 26.11 -14.71
CA VAL A 21 -6.60 25.29 -13.84
C VAL A 21 -7.17 25.12 -12.42
N PRO A 22 -7.70 26.17 -11.75
CA PRO A 22 -8.36 25.99 -10.46
C PRO A 22 -9.54 25.01 -10.49
N ASN A 23 -10.36 25.06 -11.55
CA ASN A 23 -11.47 24.12 -11.71
C ASN A 23 -10.98 22.68 -11.93
N VAL A 24 -9.88 22.47 -12.66
CA VAL A 24 -9.28 21.13 -12.78
C VAL A 24 -8.84 20.61 -11.42
N TYR A 25 -8.14 21.42 -10.62
CA TYR A 25 -7.74 21.01 -9.26
C TYR A 25 -8.96 20.64 -8.42
N ARG A 26 -10.00 21.48 -8.44
CA ARG A 26 -11.26 21.22 -7.71
C ARG A 26 -11.87 19.88 -8.13
N CYS A 27 -12.11 19.68 -9.42
CA CYS A 27 -12.67 18.43 -9.94
C CYS A 27 -11.77 17.21 -9.64
N LEU A 28 -10.45 17.39 -9.65
CA LEU A 28 -9.50 16.32 -9.32
C LEU A 28 -9.62 15.90 -7.86
N HIS A 29 -9.62 16.86 -6.92
CA HIS A 29 -9.75 16.56 -5.49
C HIS A 29 -11.14 15.98 -5.16
N GLU A 30 -12.22 16.58 -5.68
CA GLU A 30 -13.58 16.05 -5.52
C GLU A 30 -13.68 14.61 -6.05
N GLY A 31 -13.11 14.34 -7.24
CA GLY A 31 -13.10 13.00 -7.82
C GLY A 31 -12.29 12.00 -7.00
N ILE A 32 -11.13 12.42 -6.44
CA ILE A 32 -10.34 11.59 -5.52
C ILE A 32 -11.15 11.27 -4.27
N ASP A 33 -11.80 12.27 -3.66
CA ASP A 33 -12.58 12.08 -2.43
C ASP A 33 -13.76 11.13 -2.63
N VAL A 34 -14.52 11.32 -3.71
CA VAL A 34 -15.65 10.43 -4.06
C VAL A 34 -15.16 8.99 -4.26
N LEU A 35 -14.12 8.79 -5.07
CA LEU A 35 -13.60 7.45 -5.33
C LEU A 35 -12.99 6.81 -4.08
N ALA A 36 -12.22 7.56 -3.29
CA ALA A 36 -11.63 7.05 -2.06
C ALA A 36 -12.70 6.64 -1.03
N GLY A 37 -13.84 7.35 -0.99
CA GLY A 37 -14.98 7.01 -0.14
C GLY A 37 -15.69 5.70 -0.50
N LEU A 38 -15.47 5.19 -1.73
CA LEU A 38 -16.01 3.89 -2.18
C LEU A 38 -15.09 2.70 -1.81
N LYS A 39 -13.89 2.96 -1.29
CA LYS A 39 -12.96 1.90 -0.88
C LYS A 39 -13.61 1.04 0.22
N PRO A 40 -13.56 -0.31 0.12
CA PRO A 40 -14.03 -1.16 1.20
C PRO A 40 -13.23 -0.91 2.49
N SER A 41 -13.86 -1.15 3.65
CA SER A 41 -13.09 -1.26 4.90
C SER A 41 -12.17 -2.47 4.85
N LEU A 42 -11.11 -2.48 5.66
CA LEU A 42 -10.21 -3.64 5.73
C LEU A 42 -10.98 -4.91 6.15
N HIS A 43 -11.80 -4.80 7.19
CA HIS A 43 -12.71 -5.85 7.62
C HIS A 43 -13.57 -6.41 6.46
N ALA A 44 -14.20 -5.55 5.65
CA ALA A 44 -15.02 -5.99 4.53
C ALA A 44 -14.19 -6.69 3.43
N ALA A 45 -12.99 -6.18 3.13
CA ALA A 45 -12.09 -6.78 2.17
C ALA A 45 -11.61 -8.18 2.63
N LEU A 46 -11.27 -8.34 3.91
CA LEU A 46 -10.89 -9.62 4.49
C LEU A 46 -12.08 -10.58 4.54
N LEU A 47 -13.27 -10.13 4.94
CA LEU A 47 -14.46 -10.98 4.93
C LEU A 47 -14.76 -11.48 3.51
N ALA A 48 -14.68 -10.61 2.51
CA ALA A 48 -14.87 -10.99 1.11
C ALA A 48 -13.79 -11.98 0.65
N ALA A 49 -12.53 -11.79 1.04
CA ALA A 49 -11.45 -12.72 0.76
C ALA A 49 -11.68 -14.10 1.40
N LYS A 50 -12.21 -14.13 2.63
CA LYS A 50 -12.60 -15.37 3.32
C LYS A 50 -13.70 -16.10 2.58
N ILE A 51 -14.75 -15.37 2.16
CA ILE A 51 -15.87 -15.93 1.38
C ILE A 51 -15.40 -16.46 0.03
N ALA A 52 -14.43 -15.80 -0.60
CA ALA A 52 -13.78 -16.25 -1.83
C ALA A 52 -12.87 -17.48 -1.64
N GLY A 53 -12.66 -17.95 -0.40
CA GLY A 53 -11.87 -19.13 -0.10
C GLY A 53 -10.36 -18.91 -0.16
N HIS A 54 -9.89 -17.66 -0.04
CA HIS A 54 -8.45 -17.38 -0.04
C HIS A 54 -7.79 -17.96 1.24
N PRO A 55 -6.81 -18.88 1.12
CA PRO A 55 -6.18 -19.52 2.28
C PRO A 55 -5.28 -18.59 3.08
N HIS A 56 -4.86 -17.49 2.47
CA HIS A 56 -4.06 -16.46 3.10
C HIS A 56 -4.29 -15.11 2.43
N VAL A 57 -3.87 -14.05 3.12
CA VAL A 57 -3.65 -12.73 2.51
C VAL A 57 -2.19 -12.33 2.71
N ASN A 58 -1.72 -11.42 1.88
CA ASN A 58 -0.42 -10.78 2.06
C ASN A 58 -0.61 -9.35 2.53
N ILE A 59 0.22 -8.89 3.48
CA ILE A 59 0.37 -7.49 3.81
C ILE A 59 1.79 -7.03 3.44
N ASP A 60 1.88 -5.90 2.75
CA ASP A 60 3.15 -5.33 2.33
C ASP A 60 3.11 -3.79 2.37
N GLY A 61 4.23 -3.19 2.73
CA GLY A 61 4.40 -1.74 2.72
C GLY A 61 4.97 -1.27 1.39
N THR A 62 4.46 -0.16 0.86
CA THR A 62 4.97 0.41 -0.39
C THR A 62 5.15 1.91 -0.31
N LEU A 63 6.31 2.38 -0.74
CA LEU A 63 6.60 3.81 -0.84
C LEU A 63 6.05 4.37 -2.16
N ILE A 64 5.15 5.34 -2.07
CA ILE A 64 4.69 6.17 -3.18
C ILE A 64 5.55 7.43 -3.21
N TYR A 65 6.34 7.61 -4.27
CA TYR A 65 7.23 8.76 -4.37
C TYR A 65 6.45 10.07 -4.50
N THR A 66 7.05 11.15 -4.02
CA THR A 66 6.57 12.51 -4.23
C THR A 66 7.68 13.39 -4.76
N ASP A 67 7.31 14.60 -5.18
CA ASP A 67 8.29 15.67 -5.28
C ASP A 67 8.87 15.99 -3.88
N ARG A 68 10.01 16.68 -3.87
CA ARG A 68 10.71 17.05 -2.64
C ARG A 68 9.78 17.86 -1.74
N CYS A 69 9.62 17.42 -0.49
CA CYS A 69 8.81 18.09 0.52
C CYS A 69 9.69 18.47 1.71
N ALA A 70 9.93 19.77 1.88
CA ALA A 70 10.70 20.32 3.00
C ALA A 70 9.84 20.44 4.27
N ALA A 71 9.32 19.31 4.74
CA ALA A 71 8.60 19.21 6.00
C ALA A 71 9.57 18.73 7.08
N PRO A 72 9.75 19.44 8.22
CA PRO A 72 10.65 19.00 9.27
C PRO A 72 10.28 17.62 9.84
N GLY A 73 11.23 16.69 9.83
CA GLY A 73 11.08 15.40 10.50
C GLY A 73 11.60 15.42 11.96
N PRO A 74 11.35 14.36 12.74
CA PRO A 74 11.83 14.26 14.12
C PRO A 74 13.36 14.14 14.26
N THR A 75 14.09 13.94 13.16
CA THR A 75 15.56 13.94 13.15
C THR A 75 16.03 15.25 12.53
N PRO A 76 16.83 16.08 13.23
CA PRO A 76 17.33 17.34 12.69
C PRO A 76 18.03 17.15 11.34
N GLY A 77 17.67 17.97 10.36
CA GLY A 77 18.23 17.90 9.01
C GLY A 77 17.65 16.81 8.09
N VAL A 78 16.66 16.04 8.55
CA VAL A 78 15.98 15.02 7.74
C VAL A 78 14.50 15.35 7.60
N ASP A 79 14.04 15.47 6.35
CA ASP A 79 12.65 15.76 6.05
C ASP A 79 11.72 14.62 6.52
N LEU A 80 10.50 14.96 6.93
CA LEU A 80 9.48 14.02 7.42
C LEU A 80 9.16 12.92 6.40
N TRP A 81 9.01 13.32 5.13
CA TRP A 81 8.67 12.43 4.03
C TRP A 81 9.89 11.74 3.40
N TRP A 82 11.12 12.00 3.90
CA TRP A 82 12.33 11.38 3.37
C TRP A 82 12.45 9.93 3.83
N SER A 83 12.43 8.99 2.89
CA SER A 83 12.71 7.59 3.18
C SER A 83 14.20 7.30 3.10
N GLY A 84 14.81 6.97 4.24
CA GLY A 84 16.22 6.53 4.27
C GLY A 84 16.46 5.23 3.49
N LYS A 85 15.48 4.31 3.47
CA LYS A 85 15.56 3.03 2.74
C LYS A 85 15.59 3.23 1.23
N HIS A 86 14.79 4.16 0.71
CA HIS A 86 14.62 4.36 -0.72
C HIS A 86 15.39 5.56 -1.27
N HIS A 87 16.00 6.38 -0.42
CA HIS A 87 16.68 7.63 -0.79
C HIS A 87 15.80 8.58 -1.62
N HIS A 88 14.50 8.64 -1.28
CA HIS A 88 13.50 9.46 -1.97
C HIS A 88 12.47 10.01 -0.98
N HIS A 89 11.85 11.15 -1.32
CA HIS A 89 10.64 11.61 -0.66
C HIS A 89 9.44 10.77 -1.10
N GLY A 90 8.57 10.44 -0.17
CA GLY A 90 7.35 9.70 -0.45
C GLY A 90 6.54 9.37 0.79
N GLY A 91 5.34 8.84 0.57
CA GLY A 91 4.47 8.32 1.62
C GLY A 91 4.41 6.80 1.62
N ASN A 92 4.45 6.18 2.80
CA ASN A 92 4.30 4.75 2.98
C ASN A 92 2.80 4.39 3.06
N ILE A 93 2.38 3.40 2.27
CA ILE A 93 1.03 2.84 2.23
C ILE A 93 1.13 1.35 2.47
N GLN A 94 0.29 0.82 3.35
CA GLN A 94 0.15 -0.63 3.54
C GLN A 94 -0.89 -1.15 2.58
N VAL A 95 -0.60 -2.28 1.93
CA VAL A 95 -1.48 -2.92 0.95
C VAL A 95 -1.74 -4.35 1.41
N VAL A 96 -3.03 -4.72 1.44
CA VAL A 96 -3.46 -6.10 1.64
C VAL A 96 -3.84 -6.68 0.28
N SER A 97 -3.35 -7.87 -0.02
CA SER A 97 -3.57 -8.54 -1.30
C SER A 97 -3.92 -10.02 -1.13
N SER A 98 -4.60 -10.56 -2.13
CA SER A 98 -4.91 -11.98 -2.25
C SER A 98 -3.64 -12.81 -2.54
N PRO A 99 -3.72 -14.16 -2.50
CA PRO A 99 -2.64 -15.06 -2.86
C PRO A 99 -2.11 -14.88 -4.29
N ASP A 100 -2.96 -14.50 -5.24
CA ASP A 100 -2.58 -14.30 -6.64
C ASP A 100 -2.03 -12.89 -6.91
N GLY A 101 -1.92 -12.04 -5.89
CA GLY A 101 -1.37 -10.69 -6.01
C GLY A 101 -2.38 -9.64 -6.43
N TRP A 102 -3.68 -9.90 -6.24
CA TRP A 102 -4.73 -8.91 -6.42
C TRP A 102 -4.80 -7.97 -5.21
N PRO A 103 -4.65 -6.64 -5.37
CA PRO A 103 -4.79 -5.72 -4.26
C PRO A 103 -6.26 -5.68 -3.80
N LEU A 104 -6.48 -5.96 -2.52
CA LEU A 104 -7.79 -6.00 -1.88
C LEU A 104 -8.10 -4.70 -1.13
N TRP A 105 -7.07 -4.08 -0.53
CA TRP A 105 -7.22 -2.91 0.32
C TRP A 105 -5.93 -2.10 0.43
N THR A 106 -6.04 -0.79 0.66
CA THR A 106 -4.90 0.12 0.93
C THR A 106 -5.17 0.99 2.17
N SER A 107 -4.12 1.24 2.96
CA SER A 107 -4.17 2.11 4.13
C SER A 107 -4.17 3.60 3.79
N ASP A 108 -4.40 4.43 4.81
CA ASP A 108 -4.01 5.85 4.76
C ASP A 108 -2.48 5.99 4.71
N VAL A 109 -2.02 7.16 4.26
CA VAL A 109 -0.60 7.46 4.12
C VAL A 109 0.08 7.71 5.46
N ARG A 110 1.29 7.17 5.60
CA ARG A 110 2.25 7.51 6.65
C ARG A 110 3.51 8.15 6.05
N PRO A 111 4.27 8.95 6.82
CA PRO A 111 5.54 9.49 6.36
C PRO A 111 6.50 8.39 5.85
N GLY A 112 7.14 8.60 4.69
CA GLY A 112 7.99 7.58 4.05
C GLY A 112 9.23 7.14 4.84
N ARG A 113 9.56 7.87 5.91
CA ARG A 113 10.61 7.49 6.87
C ARG A 113 10.18 6.36 7.81
N GLU A 114 8.89 6.16 8.00
CA GLU A 114 8.37 5.21 8.98
C GLU A 114 8.48 3.77 8.47
N HIS A 115 8.89 2.88 9.38
CA HIS A 115 8.95 1.45 9.12
C HIS A 115 7.54 0.86 9.00
N ASP A 116 7.42 -0.25 8.28
CA ASP A 116 6.13 -0.89 8.00
C ASP A 116 5.40 -1.31 9.29
N THR A 117 6.10 -1.91 10.26
CA THR A 117 5.53 -2.17 11.60
C THR A 117 4.94 -0.91 12.25
N THR A 118 5.63 0.24 12.16
CA THR A 118 5.12 1.50 12.72
C THR A 118 3.88 1.98 11.99
N CYS A 119 3.86 1.85 10.67
CA CYS A 119 2.71 2.21 9.85
C CYS A 119 1.50 1.33 10.16
N ALA A 120 1.71 0.01 10.27
CA ALA A 120 0.68 -0.95 10.64
C ALA A 120 0.09 -0.67 12.03
N ARG A 121 0.93 -0.40 13.04
CA ARG A 121 0.50 -0.05 14.40
C ARG A 121 -0.26 1.26 14.49
N ALA A 122 0.08 2.24 13.64
CA ALA A 122 -0.59 3.53 13.62
C ALA A 122 -2.01 3.45 13.02
N HIS A 123 -2.30 2.45 12.20
CA HIS A 123 -3.63 2.26 11.63
C HIS A 123 -4.54 1.50 12.62
N PRO A 124 -5.72 2.02 12.96
CA PRO A 124 -6.55 1.45 14.04
C PRO A 124 -7.09 0.04 13.75
N GLN A 125 -7.19 -0.34 12.47
CA GLN A 125 -7.82 -1.60 12.07
C GLN A 125 -6.85 -2.69 11.57
N ILE A 126 -5.59 -2.36 11.20
CA ILE A 126 -4.72 -3.36 10.55
C ILE A 126 -4.45 -4.55 11.47
N LEU A 127 -3.93 -4.30 12.67
CA LEU A 127 -3.59 -5.39 13.59
C LEU A 127 -4.84 -6.10 14.13
N PRO A 128 -5.92 -5.41 14.56
CA PRO A 128 -7.14 -6.08 15.00
C PRO A 128 -7.78 -6.98 13.93
N ASP A 129 -7.92 -6.49 12.70
CA ASP A 129 -8.58 -7.25 11.63
C ASP A 129 -7.72 -8.44 11.18
N LEU A 130 -6.39 -8.28 11.12
CA LEU A 130 -5.49 -9.40 10.85
C LEU A 130 -5.47 -10.42 11.99
N THR A 131 -5.60 -9.98 13.24
CA THR A 131 -5.72 -10.91 14.39
C THR A 131 -7.00 -11.73 14.31
N ALA A 132 -8.13 -11.11 13.92
CA ALA A 132 -9.37 -11.85 13.70
C ALA A 132 -9.24 -12.85 12.55
N TRP A 133 -8.63 -12.44 11.43
CA TRP A 133 -8.36 -13.30 10.28
C TRP A 133 -7.52 -14.53 10.67
N THR A 134 -6.46 -14.35 11.45
CA THR A 134 -5.58 -15.46 11.84
C THR A 134 -6.15 -16.30 12.97
N GLY A 135 -7.01 -15.72 13.83
CA GLY A 135 -7.82 -16.45 14.80
C GLY A 135 -8.77 -17.47 14.16
N ASP A 136 -9.17 -17.24 12.91
CA ASP A 136 -9.97 -18.19 12.11
C ASP A 136 -9.14 -19.32 11.47
N GLY A 137 -7.84 -19.41 11.78
CA GLY A 137 -6.93 -20.42 11.24
C GLY A 137 -6.39 -20.11 9.84
N LEU A 138 -6.59 -18.89 9.34
CA LEU A 138 -6.04 -18.42 8.07
C LEU A 138 -4.67 -17.75 8.28
N HIS A 139 -3.89 -17.59 7.21
CA HIS A 139 -2.57 -16.97 7.32
C HIS A 139 -2.55 -15.54 6.79
N ALA A 140 -1.79 -14.67 7.44
CA ALA A 140 -1.44 -13.34 6.93
C ALA A 140 0.08 -13.28 6.76
N LEU A 141 0.56 -13.13 5.52
CA LEU A 141 1.99 -13.19 5.20
C LEU A 141 2.58 -11.78 5.05
N ALA A 142 3.73 -11.52 5.68
CA ALA A 142 4.39 -10.21 5.68
C ALA A 142 5.92 -10.33 5.50
N ASP A 143 6.61 -9.22 5.24
CA ASP A 143 8.09 -9.20 5.18
C ASP A 143 8.70 -9.03 6.57
N LEU A 144 10.03 -9.04 6.63
CA LEU A 144 10.77 -8.77 7.86
C LEU A 144 10.54 -7.36 8.40
N GLY A 145 10.00 -6.42 7.61
CA GLY A 145 9.55 -5.11 8.06
C GLY A 145 8.38 -5.16 9.05
N TYR A 146 7.72 -6.32 9.18
CA TYR A 146 6.67 -6.62 10.15
C TYR A 146 7.15 -7.57 11.27
N GLU A 147 8.46 -7.75 11.47
CA GLU A 147 8.97 -8.69 12.50
C GLU A 147 8.45 -8.40 13.91
N GLY A 148 8.10 -7.14 14.21
CA GLY A 148 7.50 -6.75 15.48
C GLY A 148 6.08 -7.27 15.71
N GLU A 149 5.45 -7.85 14.68
CA GLU A 149 4.08 -8.38 14.69
C GLU A 149 4.04 -9.87 14.35
N ALA A 150 5.15 -10.60 14.56
CA ALA A 150 5.27 -12.03 14.22
C ALA A 150 4.29 -12.96 14.96
N THR A 151 3.59 -12.46 15.99
CA THR A 151 2.50 -13.18 16.67
C THR A 151 1.18 -13.10 15.89
N ILE A 152 1.02 -12.10 15.03
CA ILE A 152 -0.18 -11.86 14.21
C ILE A 152 0.09 -12.28 12.78
N VAL A 153 1.21 -11.85 12.18
CA VAL A 153 1.57 -12.15 10.80
C VAL A 153 2.72 -13.16 10.72
N THR A 154 2.68 -14.01 9.70
CA THR A 154 3.78 -14.90 9.38
C THR A 154 4.86 -14.11 8.65
N VAL A 155 6.06 -14.02 9.24
CA VAL A 155 7.25 -13.35 8.69
C VAL A 155 8.37 -14.36 8.48
N PRO A 156 9.33 -14.11 7.56
CA PRO A 156 10.48 -14.99 7.38
C PRO A 156 11.28 -15.13 8.68
N ILE A 157 11.87 -16.30 8.88
CA ILE A 157 12.75 -16.56 10.01
C ILE A 157 14.06 -15.81 9.78
N LYS A 158 14.34 -14.82 10.62
CA LYS A 158 15.55 -14.01 10.56
C LYS A 158 16.76 -14.82 11.01
N LYS A 159 17.87 -14.69 10.27
CA LYS A 159 19.16 -15.26 10.67
C LYS A 159 19.73 -14.46 11.85
N THR A 160 19.89 -15.09 13.00
CA THR A 160 20.59 -14.49 14.15
C THR A 160 22.10 -14.53 13.93
N LYS A 161 22.82 -13.50 14.37
CA LYS A 161 24.27 -13.41 14.21
C LYS A 161 24.95 -14.63 14.86
N GLY A 162 25.78 -15.35 14.09
CA GLY A 162 26.50 -16.53 14.56
C GLY A 162 25.69 -17.83 14.56
N VAL A 163 24.43 -17.81 14.11
CA VAL A 163 23.59 -19.00 14.00
C VAL A 163 23.19 -19.20 12.54
N GLU A 164 23.45 -20.38 12.00
CA GLU A 164 22.97 -20.75 10.67
C GLU A 164 21.50 -21.18 10.73
N LEU A 165 20.74 -20.85 9.68
CA LEU A 165 19.40 -21.38 9.53
C LEU A 165 19.48 -22.88 9.27
N THR A 166 18.65 -23.65 9.96
CA THR A 166 18.43 -25.06 9.63
C THR A 166 17.84 -25.19 8.23
N ASP A 167 18.01 -26.34 7.59
CA ASP A 167 17.47 -26.54 6.23
C ASP A 167 15.94 -26.45 6.19
N ALA A 168 15.26 -26.87 7.26
CA ALA A 168 13.82 -26.67 7.42
C ALA A 168 13.43 -25.17 7.45
N GLN A 169 14.18 -24.34 8.19
CA GLN A 169 13.95 -22.89 8.21
C GLN A 169 14.23 -22.24 6.86
N LYS A 170 15.26 -22.69 6.13
CA LYS A 170 15.52 -22.23 4.76
C LYS A 170 14.38 -22.59 3.82
N GLN A 171 13.86 -23.81 3.90
CA GLN A 171 12.71 -24.26 3.10
C GLN A 171 11.44 -23.46 3.41
N LEU A 172 11.16 -23.18 4.69
CA LEU A 172 10.05 -22.32 5.09
C LEU A 172 10.19 -20.90 4.53
N ASN A 173 11.37 -20.30 4.70
CA ASN A 173 11.64 -18.97 4.14
C ASN A 173 11.51 -18.95 2.61
N TRP A 174 11.94 -20.02 1.93
CA TRP A 174 11.81 -20.16 0.48
C TRP A 174 10.34 -20.25 0.06
N LEU A 175 9.53 -21.08 0.71
CA LEU A 175 8.10 -21.22 0.44
C LEU A 175 7.37 -19.89 0.64
N GLN A 176 7.66 -19.22 1.76
CA GLN A 176 7.07 -17.92 2.08
C GLN A 176 7.49 -16.86 1.06
N ALA A 177 8.76 -16.82 0.65
CA ALA A 177 9.22 -15.89 -0.37
C ALA A 177 8.47 -16.11 -1.71
N HIS A 178 8.20 -17.37 -2.09
CA HIS A 178 7.43 -17.69 -3.29
C HIS A 178 5.96 -17.23 -3.19
N ALA A 179 5.31 -17.47 -2.04
CA ALA A 179 3.95 -16.99 -1.80
C ALA A 179 3.89 -15.45 -1.83
N ARG A 180 4.89 -14.78 -1.26
CA ARG A 180 4.95 -13.32 -1.16
C ARG A 180 5.43 -12.61 -2.42
N ALA A 181 6.10 -13.28 -3.35
CA ALA A 181 6.44 -12.68 -4.65
C ALA A 181 5.19 -12.12 -5.38
N ARG A 182 4.00 -12.67 -5.09
CA ARG A 182 2.72 -12.14 -5.57
C ARG A 182 2.24 -10.89 -4.83
N ALA A 183 2.64 -10.66 -3.59
CA ALA A 183 2.33 -9.43 -2.87
C ALA A 183 3.01 -8.21 -3.52
N GLU A 184 4.27 -8.36 -3.94
CA GLU A 184 4.99 -7.33 -4.69
C GLU A 184 4.30 -7.01 -6.03
N GLN A 185 3.68 -8.02 -6.65
CA GLN A 185 2.87 -7.85 -7.85
C GLN A 185 1.63 -6.97 -7.60
N ALA A 186 0.99 -7.03 -6.43
CA ALA A 186 -0.15 -6.17 -6.11
C ALA A 186 0.25 -4.69 -6.08
N ASN A 187 1.38 -4.39 -5.44
CA ASN A 187 1.98 -3.05 -5.41
C ASN A 187 2.38 -2.57 -6.81
N ALA A 188 2.99 -3.46 -7.59
CA ALA A 188 3.36 -3.20 -8.97
C ALA A 188 2.11 -2.93 -9.83
N LEU A 189 1.04 -3.71 -9.68
CA LEU A 189 -0.19 -3.56 -10.45
C LEU A 189 -0.79 -2.15 -10.25
N LEU A 190 -0.91 -1.69 -9.01
CA LEU A 190 -1.37 -0.33 -8.73
C LEU A 190 -0.47 0.73 -9.38
N LYS A 191 0.85 0.64 -9.21
CA LYS A 191 1.81 1.63 -9.74
C LYS A 191 1.94 1.59 -11.26
N MET A 192 1.77 0.42 -11.86
CA MET A 192 1.93 0.22 -13.31
C MET A 192 0.67 0.67 -14.05
N THR A 193 -0.52 0.33 -13.52
CA THR A 193 -1.81 0.77 -14.07
C THR A 193 -2.02 2.27 -13.89
N PHE A 194 -1.67 2.82 -12.72
CA PHE A 194 -1.87 4.23 -12.42
C PHE A 194 -0.54 4.97 -12.28
N LYS A 195 -0.08 5.61 -13.36
CA LYS A 195 1.18 6.37 -13.35
C LYS A 195 1.20 7.46 -12.28
N ALA A 196 0.05 7.98 -11.85
CA ALA A 196 -0.05 8.92 -10.74
C ALA A 196 0.57 8.39 -9.43
N LEU A 197 0.57 7.07 -9.20
CA LEU A 197 1.18 6.44 -8.02
C LEU A 197 2.69 6.20 -8.15
N ARG A 198 3.29 6.46 -9.31
CA ARG A 198 4.76 6.34 -9.48
C ARG A 198 5.48 7.55 -8.90
N ARG A 199 4.84 8.72 -8.98
CA ARG A 199 5.27 9.97 -8.35
C ARG A 199 4.08 10.91 -8.22
N VAL A 200 3.62 11.13 -6.99
CA VAL A 200 2.55 12.08 -6.68
C VAL A 200 3.11 13.49 -6.60
N SER A 201 2.64 14.37 -7.47
CA SER A 201 3.00 15.80 -7.48
C SER A 201 2.02 16.69 -6.69
N LEU A 202 1.03 16.08 -6.04
CA LEU A 202 0.13 16.75 -5.09
C LEU A 202 0.73 16.70 -3.68
N ASP A 203 0.04 17.29 -2.71
CA ASP A 203 0.41 17.19 -1.30
C ASP A 203 0.59 15.70 -0.90
N PRO A 204 1.75 15.31 -0.33
CA PRO A 204 1.99 13.95 0.15
C PRO A 204 0.90 13.41 1.10
N SER A 205 0.19 14.29 1.83
CA SER A 205 -0.94 13.89 2.69
C SER A 205 -2.09 13.22 1.91
N GLN A 206 -2.21 13.49 0.60
CA GLN A 206 -3.27 12.97 -0.26
C GLN A 206 -2.97 11.58 -0.81
N ILE A 207 -1.76 11.06 -0.66
CA ILE A 207 -1.34 9.77 -1.24
C ILE A 207 -2.29 8.64 -0.84
N GLY A 208 -2.75 8.61 0.41
CA GLY A 208 -3.67 7.57 0.90
C GLY A 208 -4.99 7.57 0.15
N LYS A 209 -5.58 8.75 -0.06
CA LYS A 209 -6.80 8.90 -0.85
C LYS A 209 -6.59 8.58 -2.33
N ILE A 210 -5.45 8.98 -2.90
CA ILE A 210 -5.09 8.67 -4.29
C ILE A 210 -4.95 7.16 -4.47
N ALA A 211 -4.30 6.46 -3.54
CA ALA A 211 -4.16 5.00 -3.56
C ALA A 211 -5.52 4.31 -3.41
N ALA A 212 -6.38 4.78 -2.49
CA ALA A 212 -7.74 4.27 -2.32
C ALA A 212 -8.59 4.44 -3.59
N ALA A 213 -8.55 5.62 -4.21
CA ALA A 213 -9.26 5.88 -5.45
C ALA A 213 -8.74 5.01 -6.61
N ALA A 214 -7.42 4.85 -6.72
CA ALA A 214 -6.80 3.97 -7.70
C ALA A 214 -7.22 2.50 -7.52
N LEU A 215 -7.31 2.02 -6.27
CA LEU A 215 -7.81 0.68 -5.96
C LEU A 215 -9.27 0.50 -6.45
N VAL A 216 -10.15 1.45 -6.15
CA VAL A 216 -11.55 1.40 -6.59
C VAL A 216 -11.65 1.38 -8.11
N LEU A 217 -10.87 2.23 -8.79
CA LEU A 217 -10.82 2.24 -10.26
C LEU A 217 -10.35 0.90 -10.82
N LEU A 218 -9.36 0.26 -10.20
CA LEU A 218 -8.87 -1.05 -10.60
C LEU A 218 -9.93 -2.13 -10.45
N HIS A 219 -10.65 -2.13 -9.31
CA HIS A 219 -11.72 -3.09 -9.04
C HIS A 219 -12.87 -2.96 -10.04
N VAL A 220 -13.27 -1.73 -10.38
CA VAL A 220 -14.32 -1.46 -11.37
C VAL A 220 -13.89 -1.85 -12.78
N ASP A 221 -12.69 -1.44 -13.20
CA ASP A 221 -12.17 -1.70 -14.55
C ASP A 221 -12.02 -3.19 -14.84
N GLN A 222 -11.58 -3.96 -13.85
CA GLN A 222 -11.37 -5.40 -13.97
C GLN A 222 -12.58 -6.24 -13.50
N SER A 223 -13.67 -5.57 -13.08
CA SER A 223 -14.87 -6.23 -12.53
C SER A 223 -14.54 -7.26 -11.44
N ARG A 224 -13.57 -6.94 -10.58
CA ARG A 224 -13.01 -7.86 -9.58
C ARG A 224 -12.73 -7.16 -8.26
N THR A 225 -13.34 -7.64 -7.18
CA THR A 225 -13.17 -7.09 -5.83
C THR A 225 -12.36 -7.98 -4.88
N THR A 226 -12.15 -9.26 -5.22
CA THR A 226 -11.44 -10.27 -4.41
C THR A 226 -10.55 -11.17 -5.25
#